data_AF-A0A962FL69-F1
#
_entry.id   AF-A0A962FL69-F1
#
_cell.length_a   1.000
_cell.length_b   1.000
_cell.length_c   1.000
_cell.angle_alpha   90.00
_cell.angle_beta   90.00
_cell.angle_gamma   90.00
#
_symmetry.space_group_name_H-M   'P 1'
#
loop_
_entity.id
_entity.type
_entity.pdbx_description
1 polymer ?
#
loop_
_entity_poly.entity_id
_entity_poly.type
_entity_poly.pdbx_seq_one_letter_code
_entity_poly.pdbx_strand_id
1 'polypeptide(L)'
;MASFTTRYFLSLGNVVFSMFLGALALFACWFYFPETALQLFKMAGSFREWMANRGWSPRYEVAIRAFLGDQQIVFMGFVIATRIVVGAFIGLVAMLFGRRPDPEV
;
A
#
# COMPACT_ATOMS: atom_id res chain seq x y z
N MET A 1 32.12 -5.23 0.64
CA MET A 1 31.16 -4.80 -0.39
C MET A 1 29.85 -5.62 -0.44
N ALA A 2 29.78 -6.85 0.10
CA ALA A 2 28.54 -7.65 0.10
C ALA A 2 27.37 -7.08 0.95
N SER A 3 27.66 -6.22 1.93
CA SER A 3 26.64 -5.66 2.86
C SER A 3 25.59 -4.77 2.19
N PHE A 4 25.97 -3.94 1.21
CA PHE A 4 25.02 -3.04 0.55
C PHE A 4 24.04 -3.80 -0.32
N THR A 5 24.53 -4.72 -1.15
CA THR A 5 23.69 -5.54 -2.04
C THR A 5 22.65 -6.33 -1.25
N THR A 6 23.03 -6.99 -0.15
CA THR A 6 22.09 -7.75 0.69
C THR A 6 21.01 -6.87 1.33
N ARG A 7 21.36 -5.67 1.84
CA ARG A 7 20.39 -4.72 2.40
C ARG A 7 19.42 -4.20 1.34
N TYR A 8 19.91 -3.93 0.13
CA TYR A 8 19.07 -3.53 -1.00
C TYR A 8 18.11 -4.64 -1.42
N PHE A 9 18.57 -5.89 -1.53
CA PHE A 9 17.70 -7.02 -1.86
C PHE A 9 16.65 -7.30 -0.77
N LEU A 10 17.01 -7.17 0.51
CA LEU A 10 16.05 -7.29 1.61
C LEU A 10 14.99 -6.18 1.58
N SER A 11 15.39 -4.93 1.31
CA SER A 11 14.47 -3.80 1.19
C SER A 11 13.54 -3.95 -0.02
N LEU A 12 14.10 -4.31 -1.18
CA LEU A 12 13.36 -4.47 -2.43
C LEU A 12 12.43 -5.68 -2.38
N GLY A 13 12.88 -6.78 -1.78
CA GLY A 13 12.06 -7.96 -1.47
C GLY A 13 10.89 -7.63 -0.56
N ASN A 14 11.10 -6.84 0.51
CA ASN A 14 10.01 -6.40 1.38
C ASN A 14 8.98 -5.53 0.65
N VAL A 15 9.44 -4.63 -0.23
CA VAL A 15 8.57 -3.80 -1.07
C VAL A 15 7.73 -4.66 -2.00
N VAL A 16 8.35 -5.57 -2.75
CA VAL A 16 7.65 -6.46 -3.70
C VAL A 16 6.71 -7.41 -2.95
N PHE A 17 7.15 -7.99 -1.83
CA PHE A 17 6.32 -8.85 -1.00
C PHE A 17 5.08 -8.11 -0.46
N SER A 18 5.23 -6.85 -0.04
CA SER A 18 4.08 -6.03 0.38
C SER A 18 3.08 -5.76 -0.75
N MET A 19 3.55 -5.66 -2.01
CA MET A 19 2.66 -5.54 -3.17
C MET A 19 1.89 -6.84 -3.43
N PHE A 20 2.55 -8.00 -3.31
CA PHE A 20 1.90 -9.30 -3.42
C PHE A 20 0.86 -9.52 -2.31
N LEU A 21 1.22 -9.20 -1.05
CA LEU A 21 0.27 -9.28 0.05
C LEU A 21 -0.89 -8.29 -0.10
N GLY A 22 -0.64 -7.08 -0.62
CA GLY A 22 -1.69 -6.12 -0.95
C GLY A 22 -2.65 -6.64 -2.03
N ALA A 23 -2.12 -7.27 -3.07
CA ALA A 23 -2.93 -7.91 -4.13
C ALA A 23 -3.78 -9.06 -3.55
N LEU A 24 -3.18 -9.89 -2.69
CA LEU A 24 -3.86 -11.02 -2.07
C LEU A 24 -4.95 -10.55 -1.09
N ALA A 25 -4.70 -9.48 -0.34
CA ALA A 25 -5.69 -8.85 0.53
C ALA A 25 -6.87 -8.27 -0.26
N LEU A 26 -6.59 -7.62 -1.40
CA LEU A 26 -7.63 -7.12 -2.30
C LEU A 26 -8.45 -8.29 -2.89
N PHE A 27 -7.78 -9.36 -3.33
CA PHE A 27 -8.44 -10.56 -3.84
C PHE A 27 -9.32 -11.22 -2.78
N ALA A 28 -8.82 -11.35 -1.55
CA ALA A 28 -9.59 -11.86 -0.42
C ALA A 28 -10.78 -10.97 -0.10
N CYS A 29 -10.61 -9.64 -0.12
CA CYS A 29 -11.71 -8.70 0.08
C CYS A 29 -12.80 -8.86 -1.00
N TRP A 30 -12.42 -8.99 -2.27
CA TRP A 30 -13.37 -9.24 -3.35
C TRP A 30 -14.09 -10.59 -3.16
N PHE A 31 -13.35 -11.66 -2.85
CA PHE A 31 -13.93 -13.00 -2.75
C PHE A 31 -14.84 -13.19 -1.52
N TYR A 32 -14.46 -12.66 -0.35
CA TYR A 32 -15.22 -12.83 0.89
C TYR A 32 -16.19 -11.69 1.20
N PHE A 33 -15.90 -10.45 0.76
CA PHE A 33 -16.68 -9.25 1.06
C PHE A 33 -16.96 -8.41 -0.20
N PRO A 34 -17.74 -8.94 -1.17
CA PRO A 34 -17.97 -8.27 -2.45
C PRO A 34 -18.62 -6.89 -2.31
N GLU A 35 -19.52 -6.71 -1.33
CA GLU A 35 -20.17 -5.42 -1.07
C GLU A 35 -19.17 -4.36 -0.58
N THR A 36 -18.26 -4.74 0.32
CA THR A 36 -17.20 -3.86 0.82
C THR A 36 -16.22 -3.50 -0.30
N ALA A 37 -15.83 -4.48 -1.13
CA ALA A 37 -14.99 -4.22 -2.29
C ALA A 37 -15.66 -3.21 -3.26
N LEU A 38 -16.95 -3.39 -3.55
CA LEU A 38 -17.72 -2.45 -4.38
C LEU A 38 -17.79 -1.05 -3.77
N GLN A 39 -18.00 -0.93 -2.47
CA GLN A 39 -17.98 0.37 -1.78
C GLN A 39 -16.61 1.04 -1.87
N LEU A 40 -15.52 0.29 -1.73
CA LEU A 40 -14.16 0.81 -1.87
C LEU A 40 -13.88 1.33 -3.28
N PHE A 41 -14.32 0.61 -4.32
CA PHE A 41 -14.20 1.11 -5.70
C PHE A 41 -15.03 2.38 -5.92
N LYS A 42 -16.25 2.46 -5.38
CA LYS A 42 -17.08 3.68 -5.45
C LYS A 42 -16.42 4.85 -4.73
N MET A 43 -15.89 4.64 -3.53
CA MET A 43 -15.15 5.66 -2.77
C MET A 43 -13.91 6.13 -3.52
N ALA A 44 -13.18 5.21 -4.17
CA ALA A 44 -12.04 5.56 -5.01
C ALA A 44 -12.44 6.44 -6.21
N GLY A 45 -13.55 6.12 -6.88
CA GLY A 45 -14.11 6.94 -7.94
C GLY A 45 -14.48 8.35 -7.46
N SER A 46 -15.17 8.46 -6.33
CA SER A 46 -15.49 9.76 -5.71
C SER A 46 -14.25 10.55 -5.30
N PHE A 47 -13.21 9.87 -4.80
CA PHE A 47 -11.93 10.50 -4.45
C PHE A 47 -11.21 11.03 -5.70
N ARG A 48 -11.21 10.27 -6.79
CA ARG A 48 -10.66 10.69 -8.09
C ARG A 48 -11.37 11.93 -8.62
N GLU A 49 -12.70 11.94 -8.58
CA GLU A 49 -13.51 13.10 -9.00
C GLU A 49 -13.25 14.31 -8.12
N TRP A 50 -13.15 14.12 -6.80
CA TRP A 50 -12.79 15.20 -5.88
C TRP A 50 -11.40 15.78 -6.17
N MET A 51 -10.41 14.95 -6.51
CA MET A 51 -9.08 15.43 -6.92
C MET A 51 -9.12 16.17 -8.26
N ALA A 52 -9.86 15.66 -9.24
CA ALA A 52 -10.04 16.29 -10.55
C ALA A 52 -10.74 17.66 -10.44
N ASN A 53 -11.72 17.79 -9.53
CA ASN A 53 -12.51 19.01 -9.34
C ASN A 53 -11.80 20.10 -8.52
N ARG A 54 -10.55 19.90 -8.05
CA ARG A 54 -9.78 20.93 -7.31
C ARG A 54 -9.30 22.13 -8.16
N GLY A 55 -9.93 22.38 -9.32
CA GLY A 55 -9.62 23.53 -10.17
C GLY A 55 -8.27 23.45 -10.88
N TRP A 56 -7.79 22.24 -11.16
CA TRP A 56 -6.54 22.05 -11.89
C TRP A 56 -6.74 22.38 -13.37
N SER A 57 -5.69 22.83 -14.06
CA SER A 57 -5.81 23.13 -15.50
C SER A 57 -6.29 21.88 -16.26
N PRO A 58 -7.03 22.01 -17.39
CA PRO A 58 -7.59 20.87 -18.12
C PRO A 58 -6.57 19.78 -18.48
N ARG A 59 -5.30 20.17 -18.64
CA ARG A 59 -4.19 19.25 -18.92
C ARG A 59 -3.89 18.30 -17.76
N TYR A 60 -4.05 18.76 -16.52
CA TYR A 60 -3.86 17.94 -15.34
C TYR A 60 -5.05 17.01 -15.09
N GLU A 61 -6.26 17.44 -15.42
CA GLU A 61 -7.45 16.60 -15.28
C GLU A 61 -7.36 15.35 -16.18
N VAL A 62 -6.90 15.53 -17.43
CA VAL A 62 -6.64 14.41 -18.36
C VAL A 62 -5.58 13.48 -17.80
N ALA A 63 -4.50 14.00 -17.21
CA ALA A 63 -3.45 13.19 -16.60
C ALA A 63 -3.99 12.39 -15.39
N ILE A 64 -4.78 12.99 -14.51
CA ILE A 64 -5.38 12.27 -13.38
C ILE A 64 -6.32 11.16 -13.88
N ARG A 65 -7.19 11.46 -14.84
CA ARG A 65 -8.13 10.44 -15.35
C ARG A 65 -7.42 9.30 -16.07
N ALA A 66 -6.29 9.57 -16.73
CA ALA A 66 -5.53 8.57 -17.47
C ALA A 66 -4.62 7.69 -16.56
N PHE A 67 -3.98 8.29 -15.55
CA PHE A 67 -3.00 7.58 -14.70
C PHE A 67 -3.60 7.03 -13.40
N LEU A 68 -4.76 7.53 -12.97
CA LEU A 68 -5.33 7.25 -11.66
C LEU A 68 -6.70 6.57 -11.86
N GLY A 69 -6.67 5.29 -12.21
CA GLY A 69 -7.88 4.46 -12.31
C GLY A 69 -8.40 4.06 -10.93
N ASP A 70 -9.72 3.90 -10.79
CA ASP A 70 -10.37 3.55 -9.52
C ASP A 70 -9.81 2.26 -8.92
N GLN A 71 -9.48 1.28 -9.78
CA GLN A 71 -8.83 0.03 -9.38
C GLN A 71 -7.43 0.23 -8.80
N GLN A 72 -6.67 1.18 -9.34
CA GLN A 72 -5.31 1.46 -8.92
C GLN A 72 -5.29 2.20 -7.58
N ILE A 73 -6.26 3.11 -7.36
CA ILE A 73 -6.46 3.77 -6.06
C ILE A 73 -6.77 2.73 -4.97
N VAL A 74 -7.71 1.83 -5.25
CA VAL A 74 -8.07 0.77 -4.28
C VAL A 74 -6.88 -0.13 -4.02
N PHE A 75 -6.16 -0.56 -5.06
CA PHE A 75 -4.95 -1.38 -4.90
C PHE A 75 -3.89 -0.67 -4.06
N MET A 76 -3.59 0.60 -4.34
CA MET A 76 -2.66 1.39 -3.54
C MET A 76 -3.10 1.48 -2.08
N GLY A 77 -4.40 1.68 -1.82
CA GLY A 77 -4.97 1.68 -0.47
C GLY A 77 -4.71 0.37 0.27
N PHE A 78 -4.95 -0.77 -0.40
CA PHE A 78 -4.67 -2.10 0.16
C PHE A 78 -3.18 -2.34 0.40
N VAL A 79 -2.31 -1.94 -0.53
CA VAL A 79 -0.85 -2.09 -0.35
C VAL A 79 -0.37 -1.28 0.86
N ILE A 80 -0.86 -0.05 1.04
CA ILE A 80 -0.53 0.77 2.22
C ILE A 80 -1.05 0.12 3.50
N ALA A 81 -2.31 -0.31 3.53
CA ALA A 81 -2.90 -0.98 4.70
C ALA A 81 -2.10 -2.23 5.09
N THR A 82 -1.77 -3.08 4.12
CA THR A 82 -0.94 -4.26 4.33
C THR A 82 0.45 -3.92 4.85
N ARG A 83 1.07 -2.84 4.37
CA ARG A 83 2.36 -2.38 4.92
C ARG A 83 2.27 -1.96 6.37
N ILE A 84 1.21 -1.26 6.75
CA ILE A 84 0.99 -0.88 8.15
C ILE A 84 0.83 -2.14 9.01
N VAL A 85 0.03 -3.11 8.55
CA VAL A 85 -0.18 -4.39 9.26
C VAL A 85 1.13 -5.17 9.39
N VAL A 86 1.90 -5.31 8.31
CA VAL A 86 3.21 -5.99 8.32
C VAL A 86 4.20 -5.26 9.23
N GLY A 87 4.26 -3.92 9.15
CA GLY A 87 5.12 -3.11 10.01
C GLY A 87 4.76 -3.22 11.49
N ALA A 88 3.46 -3.19 11.81
CA ALA A 88 2.95 -3.42 13.15
C ALA A 88 3.27 -4.82 13.66
N PHE A 89 3.11 -5.85 12.81
CA PHE A 89 3.44 -7.23 13.14
C PHE A 89 4.94 -7.40 13.42
N ILE A 90 5.82 -6.85 12.58
CA ILE A 90 7.27 -6.87 12.80
C ILE A 90 7.62 -6.16 14.11
N GLY A 91 7.02 -5.00 14.39
CA GLY A 91 7.22 -4.26 15.63
C GLY A 91 6.81 -5.05 16.86
N LEU A 92 5.65 -5.71 16.81
CA LEU A 92 5.12 -6.56 17.89
C LEU A 92 6.02 -7.78 18.11
N VAL A 93 6.44 -8.46 17.03
CA VAL A 93 7.38 -9.59 17.11
C VAL A 93 8.72 -9.13 17.70
N ALA A 94 9.26 -7.98 17.29
CA ALA A 94 10.49 -7.44 17.84
C ALA A 94 10.37 -7.12 19.34
N MET A 95 9.20 -6.65 19.78
CA MET A 95 8.89 -6.42 21.19
C MET A 95 8.80 -7.74 21.98
N LEU A 96 8.19 -8.78 21.41
CA LEU A 96 8.06 -10.11 22.05
C LEU A 96 9.41 -10.85 22.14
N PHE A 97 10.27 -10.73 21.13
CA PHE A 97 11.60 -11.38 21.13
C PHE A 97 12.67 -10.60 21.91
N GLY A 98 12.29 -9.53 22.62
CA GLY A 98 13.15 -8.92 23.63
C GLY A 98 14.45 -8.35 23.06
N ARG A 99 14.40 -7.58 21.97
CA ARG A 99 15.52 -6.69 21.63
C ARG A 99 15.68 -5.69 22.77
N ARG A 100 16.60 -5.97 23.70
CA ARG A 100 17.26 -4.91 24.45
C ARG A 100 17.96 -4.04 23.39
N PRO A 101 17.65 -2.75 23.29
CA PRO A 101 18.51 -1.86 22.53
C PRO A 101 19.87 -1.93 23.21
N ASP A 102 20.88 -2.51 22.53
CA ASP A 102 22.25 -2.43 23.01
C ASP A 102 22.59 -0.94 23.09
N PRO A 103 22.88 -0.40 24.29
CA PRO A 103 23.34 0.96 24.42
C PRO A 103 24.74 1.03 23.83
N GLU A 104 24.87 1.84 22.78
CA GLU A 104 26.07 2.58 22.37
C GLU A 104 27.43 1.88 22.53
N VAL A 105 28.03 1.50 21.40
CA VAL A 105 29.47 1.65 21.18
C VAL A 105 29.69 2.25 19.80
#